data_AF-A0ABD5PZG5-F1
#
_entry.id   AF-A0ABD5PZG5-F1
#
_cell.length_a   1.000
_cell.length_b   1.000
_cell.length_c   1.000
_cell.angle_alpha   90.00
_cell.angle_beta   90.00
_cell.angle_gamma   90.00
#
_symmetry.space_group_name_H-M   'P 1'
#
loop_
_entity.id
_entity.type
_entity.pdbx_description
1 polymer ?
#
loop_
_entity_poly.entity_id
_entity_poly.type
_entity_poly.pdbx_seq_one_letter_code
_entity_poly.pdbx_strand_id
1 'polypeptide(L)' 'MTNERVRERPARRRVNRVRELERRIERLEAEVRWLRRAVVATGKRTGAMPVGPCPDCGRGVLLRRESELVCSACEYCRYL' A
#
# COMPACT_ATOMS: atom_id res chain seq x y z
N MET A 1 -17.16 44.45 -16.64
CA MET A 1 -16.97 43.37 -15.64
C MET A 1 -15.73 42.58 -16.03
N THR A 2 -14.69 42.63 -15.20
CA THR A 2 -13.29 42.44 -15.58
C THR A 2 -12.86 40.97 -15.74
N ASN A 3 -12.04 40.73 -16.78
CA ASN A 3 -11.45 39.45 -17.18
C ASN A 3 -10.70 38.69 -16.05
N GLU A 4 -10.32 39.36 -14.97
CA GLU A 4 -9.63 38.77 -13.81
C GLU A 4 -10.49 37.74 -13.06
N ARG A 5 -11.79 38.01 -12.89
CA ARG A 5 -12.71 37.08 -12.18
C ARG A 5 -12.89 35.75 -12.91
N VAL A 6 -12.69 35.73 -14.23
CA VAL A 6 -12.78 34.53 -15.07
C VAL A 6 -11.51 33.68 -14.93
N ARG A 7 -10.34 34.31 -14.75
CA ARG A 7 -9.04 33.62 -14.56
C ARG A 7 -8.83 33.08 -13.14
N GLU A 8 -9.43 33.70 -12.13
CA GLU A 8 -9.34 33.22 -10.74
C GLU A 8 -10.13 31.92 -10.47
N ARG A 9 -11.26 31.72 -11.14
CA ARG A 9 -12.11 30.53 -10.95
C ARG A 9 -11.38 29.20 -11.27
N PRO A 10 -10.67 29.07 -12.41
CA PRO A 10 -9.84 27.90 -12.71
C PRO A 10 -8.71 27.67 -11.70
N ALA A 11 -8.04 28.74 -11.25
CA ALA A 11 -6.95 28.65 -10.29
C ALA A 11 -7.43 28.12 -8.93
N ARG A 12 -8.54 28.65 -8.40
CA ARG A 12 -9.15 28.17 -7.15
C ARG A 12 -9.62 26.71 -7.25
N ARG A 13 -10.19 26.29 -8.38
CA ARG A 13 -10.58 24.88 -8.61
C ARG A 13 -9.36 23.95 -8.57
N ARG A 14 -8.25 24.35 -9.20
CA ARG A 14 -7.00 23.56 -9.19
C ARG A 14 -6.46 23.41 -7.77
N VAL A 15 -6.41 24.50 -6.99
CA VAL A 15 -5.96 24.47 -5.58
C VAL A 15 -6.86 23.56 -4.73
N ASN A 16 -8.18 23.64 -4.90
CA ASN A 16 -9.10 22.77 -4.17
C ASN A 16 -8.91 21.28 -4.52
N ARG A 17 -8.70 20.97 -5.80
CA ARG A 17 -8.44 19.59 -6.25
C ARG A 17 -7.12 19.05 -5.69
N VAL A 18 -6.07 19.87 -5.63
CA VAL A 18 -4.79 19.48 -5.02
C VAL A 18 -4.99 19.16 -3.54
N ARG A 19 -5.65 20.03 -2.78
CA ARG A 19 -5.95 19.79 -1.36
C ARG A 19 -6.79 18.54 -1.12
N GLU A 20 -7.74 18.26 -2.00
CA GLU A 20 -8.54 17.04 -1.92
C GLU A 20 -7.70 15.78 -2.14
N LEU A 21 -6.80 15.82 -3.13
CA LEU A 21 -5.87 14.73 -3.42
C LEU A 21 -4.89 14.50 -2.27
N GLU A 22 -4.33 15.57 -1.69
CA GLU A 22 -3.44 15.49 -0.52
C GLU A 22 -4.15 14.80 0.66
N ARG A 23 -5.35 15.23 1.02
CA ARG A 23 -6.15 14.57 2.07
C ARG A 23 -6.46 13.11 1.73
N ARG A 24 -6.67 12.79 0.46
CA ARG A 24 -6.90 11.40 0.03
C ARG A 24 -5.63 10.57 0.18
N ILE A 25 -4.47 11.10 -0.17
CA ILE A 25 -3.17 10.45 0.01
C ILE A 25 -2.93 10.18 1.49
N GLU A 26 -3.10 11.19 2.36
CA GLU A 26 -2.92 11.03 3.81
C GLU A 26 -3.79 9.91 4.41
N ARG A 27 -5.06 9.83 3.98
CA ARG A 27 -5.97 8.75 4.39
C ARG A 27 -5.50 7.39 3.91
N LEU A 28 -5.13 7.27 2.64
CA LEU A 28 -4.64 6.01 2.06
C LEU A 28 -3.34 5.55 2.74
N GLU A 29 -2.43 6.47 3.04
CA GLU A 29 -1.21 6.15 3.77
C GLU A 29 -1.49 5.68 5.19
N ALA A 30 -2.44 6.31 5.90
CA ALA A 30 -2.86 5.87 7.23
C ALA A 30 -3.45 4.46 7.19
N GLU A 31 -4.28 4.16 6.19
CA GLU A 31 -4.88 2.85 5.96
C GLU A 31 -3.80 1.80 5.65
N VAL A 32 -2.86 2.09 4.75
CA VAL A 32 -1.72 1.21 4.44
C VAL A 32 -0.87 0.94 5.69
N ARG A 33 -0.60 1.97 6.51
CA ARG A 33 0.11 1.79 7.79
C ARG A 33 -0.65 0.87 8.74
N TRP A 34 -1.97 1.01 8.83
CA TRP A 34 -2.80 0.15 9.66
C TRP A 34 -2.79 -1.31 9.14
N LEU A 35 -2.99 -1.52 7.84
CA LEU A 35 -2.95 -2.83 7.20
C LEU A 35 -1.61 -3.52 7.41
N ARG A 36 -0.49 -2.81 7.25
CA ARG A 36 0.86 -3.34 7.52
C ARG A 36 0.99 -3.84 8.97
N ARG A 37 0.49 -3.07 9.94
CA ARG A 37 0.51 -3.49 11.36
C ARG A 37 -0.36 -4.73 11.59
N ALA A 38 -1.55 -4.79 11.00
CA ALA A 38 -2.44 -5.94 11.11
C ALA A 38 -1.79 -7.21 10.53
N VAL A 39 -1.18 -7.10 9.34
CA VAL A 39 -0.46 -8.20 8.69
C VAL A 39 0.70 -8.70 9.55
N VAL A 40 1.51 -7.81 10.12
CA VAL A 40 2.61 -8.20 11.03
C VAL A 40 2.08 -8.87 12.30
N ALA A 41 1.02 -8.34 12.91
CA ALA A 41 0.41 -8.93 14.09
C ALA A 41 -0.14 -10.34 13.82
N THR A 42 -0.82 -10.53 12.68
CA THR A 42 -1.29 -11.84 12.23
C THR A 42 -0.13 -12.78 11.95
N GLY A 43 0.95 -12.31 11.33
CA GLY A 43 2.13 -13.13 11.07
C GLY A 43 2.81 -13.62 12.35
N LYS A 44 2.92 -12.76 13.37
CA LYS A 44 3.41 -13.15 14.71
C LYS A 44 2.52 -14.21 15.36
N ARG A 45 1.19 -14.10 15.23
CA ARG A 45 0.23 -15.04 15.82
C ARG A 45 0.22 -16.39 15.11
N THR A 46 0.44 -16.40 13.79
CA THR A 46 0.34 -17.61 12.94
C THR A 46 1.70 -18.27 12.66
N GLY A 47 2.81 -17.65 13.08
CA GLY A 47 4.16 -18.11 12.75
C GLY A 47 4.57 -17.87 11.30
N ALA A 48 3.76 -17.15 10.50
CA ALA A 48 3.99 -16.91 9.09
C ALA A 48 4.19 -15.41 8.80
N MET A 49 5.45 -14.97 8.66
CA MET A 49 5.80 -13.57 8.45
C MET A 49 5.99 -13.25 6.96
N PRO A 50 5.22 -12.32 6.37
CA PRO A 50 5.47 -11.90 5.00
C PRO A 50 6.80 -11.16 4.87
N VAL A 51 7.63 -11.56 3.90
CA VAL A 51 8.96 -10.99 3.66
C VAL A 51 9.08 -10.19 2.36
N GLY A 52 8.14 -10.35 1.43
CA GLY A 52 8.16 -9.62 0.15
C GLY A 52 7.38 -10.32 -0.96
N PRO A 53 7.37 -9.77 -2.18
CA PRO A 53 6.79 -10.45 -3.34
C PRO A 53 7.55 -11.73 -3.68
N CYS A 54 6.86 -12.72 -4.24
CA CYS A 54 7.49 -13.95 -4.72
C CYS A 54 8.36 -13.67 -5.96
N PRO A 55 9.64 -14.09 -5.95
CA PRO A 55 10.54 -13.88 -7.08
C PRO A 55 10.20 -14.75 -8.29
N ASP A 56 9.50 -15.87 -8.08
CA ASP A 56 9.14 -16.81 -9.13
C ASP A 56 7.90 -16.36 -9.89
N CYS A 57 6.75 -16.23 -9.20
CA CYS A 57 5.50 -15.93 -9.88
C CYS A 57 5.12 -14.45 -9.91
N GLY A 58 5.73 -13.58 -9.10
CA GLY A 58 5.42 -12.14 -8.99
C GLY A 58 4.01 -11.79 -8.48
N ARG A 59 3.09 -12.76 -8.38
CA ARG A 59 1.69 -12.58 -7.99
C ARG A 59 1.45 -12.78 -6.49
N GLY A 60 2.22 -13.68 -5.88
CA GLY A 60 2.10 -14.02 -4.46
C GLY A 60 3.07 -13.26 -3.57
N VAL A 61 2.88 -13.42 -2.25
CA VAL A 61 3.80 -12.93 -1.22
C VAL A 61 4.55 -14.12 -0.65
N LEU A 62 5.86 -13.96 -0.43
CA LEU A 62 6.67 -14.90 0.31
C LEU A 62 6.38 -14.78 1.81
N LEU A 63 6.05 -15.90 2.43
CA LEU A 63 5.85 -16.06 3.86
C LEU A 63 7.02 -16.84 4.45
N ARG A 64 7.68 -16.29 5.47
CA ARG A 64 8.63 -17.00 6.31
C ARG A 64 7.90 -17.75 7.41
N ARG A 65 8.03 -19.07 7.43
CA ARG A 65 7.55 -19.96 8.49
C ARG A 65 8.75 -20.73 9.04
N GLU A 66 9.13 -20.48 10.28
CA GLU A 66 10.33 -21.09 10.88
C GLU A 66 11.57 -20.95 9.97
N SER A 67 12.05 -22.06 9.40
CA SER A 67 13.21 -22.15 8.49
C SER A 67 12.81 -22.28 7.02
N GLU A 68 11.57 -21.97 6.66
CA GLU A 68 11.05 -22.09 5.30
C GLU A 68 10.51 -20.76 4.77
N LEU A 69 10.66 -20.55 3.47
CA LEU A 69 10.06 -19.51 2.68
C LEU A 69 9.07 -20.14 1.70
N VAL A 70 7.77 -19.88 1.88
CA VAL A 70 6.69 -20.43 1.04
C VAL A 70 5.93 -19.29 0.38
N CYS A 71 5.63 -19.41 -0.91
CA CYS A 71 4.78 -18.45 -1.60
C CYS A 71 3.30 -18.73 -1.34
N SER A 72 2.52 -17.66 -1.17
CA SER A 72 1.07 -17.73 -0.97
C SER A 72 0.24 -18.05 -2.23
N ALA A 73 0.86 -18.12 -3.41
CA ALA A 73 0.16 -18.20 -4.70
C ALA A 73 0.76 -19.18 -5.71
N CYS A 74 2.04 -19.49 -5.59
CA CYS A 74 2.68 -20.56 -6.35
C CYS A 74 3.35 -21.51 -5.36
N GLU A 75 3.56 -22.75 -5.75
CA GLU A 75 4.15 -23.79 -4.90
C GLU A 75 5.65 -23.56 -4.61
N TYR A 76 6.18 -22.37 -4.94
CA TYR A 76 7.53 -21.97 -4.59
C TYR A 76 7.76 -22.14 -3.08
N CYS A 77 8.74 -22.96 -2.75
CA CYS A 77 9.23 -23.20 -1.40
C CYS A 77 10.76 -23.22 -1.40
N ARG A 78 11.38 -22.63 -0.36
CA ARG A 78 12.82 -22.68 -0.15
C ARG A 78 13.15 -22.74 1.34
N TYR A 79 14.08 -23.61 1.72
CA TYR A 79 14.65 -23.65 3.06
C TYR A 79 15.69 -22.54 3.26
N LEU A 80 15.69 -21.92 4.44
CA LEU A 80 16.60 -20.86 4.87
C LEU A 80 17.89 -21.39 5.49
#